data_AF-A0A3M1PDC2-F1
#
_entry.id   AF-A0A3M1PDC2-F1
#
_cell.length_a   1.000
_cell.length_b   1.000
_cell.length_c   1.000
_cell.angle_alpha   90.00
_cell.angle_beta   90.00
_cell.angle_gamma   90.00
#
_symmetry.space_group_name_H-M   'P 1'
#
loop_
_entity.id
_entity.type
_entity.pdbx_description
1 polymer ?
#
loop_
_entity_poly.entity_id
_entity_poly.type
_entity_poly.pdbx_seq_one_letter_code
_entity_poly.pdbx_strand_id
1 'polypeptide(L)'
;HAQTHAQTHAQTHAQTHAQTHAQTIEILPFFLFPGGITEAIAEVVSQLAEQFPQCALHLRAPLGATPQLAELVAELATRELGQGTRLRPAK
;
A
#
# COMPACT_ATOMS: atom_id res chain seq x y z
N HIS A 1 24.03 -3.60 34.30
CA HIS A 1 23.44 -2.27 34.05
C HIS A 1 22.83 -2.07 32.65
N ALA A 2 23.18 -2.83 31.60
CA ALA A 2 22.60 -2.65 30.25
C ALA A 2 21.23 -3.34 30.02
N GLN A 3 20.87 -4.33 30.83
CA GLN A 3 19.63 -5.11 30.65
C GLN A 3 18.35 -4.37 31.09
N THR A 4 18.48 -3.45 32.05
CA THR A 4 17.34 -2.77 32.70
C THR A 4 16.70 -1.70 31.80
N HIS A 5 17.42 -1.16 30.82
CA HIS A 5 16.89 -0.13 29.90
C HIS A 5 16.08 -0.71 28.73
N ALA A 6 16.48 -1.88 28.20
CA ALA A 6 15.73 -2.53 27.11
C ALA A 6 14.34 -3.02 27.56
N GLN A 7 14.25 -3.47 28.82
CA GLN A 7 13.01 -3.98 29.41
C GLN A 7 11.99 -2.87 29.68
N THR A 8 12.48 -1.69 30.12
CA THR A 8 11.63 -0.53 30.39
C THR A 8 11.03 0.06 29.10
N HIS A 9 11.77 0.07 27.98
CA HIS A 9 11.22 0.55 26.70
C HIS A 9 10.18 -0.39 26.09
N ALA A 10 10.39 -1.71 26.16
CA ALA A 10 9.40 -2.70 25.69
C ALA A 10 8.10 -2.63 26.50
N GLN A 11 8.18 -2.42 27.83
CA GLN A 11 7.00 -2.26 28.69
C GLN A 11 6.25 -0.95 28.44
N THR A 12 6.94 0.17 28.24
CA THR A 12 6.27 1.45 27.99
C THR A 12 5.47 1.47 26.68
N HIS A 13 5.91 0.77 25.64
CA HIS A 13 5.11 0.63 24.40
C HIS A 13 3.96 -0.38 24.52
N ALA A 14 4.17 -1.50 25.24
CA ALA A 14 3.13 -2.49 25.47
C ALA A 14 2.01 -1.97 26.40
N GLN A 15 2.33 -1.09 27.36
CA GLN A 15 1.35 -0.53 28.30
C GLN A 15 0.62 0.72 27.77
N THR A 16 1.21 1.46 26.82
CA THR A 16 0.55 2.67 26.26
C THR A 16 -0.54 2.34 25.23
N HIS A 17 -0.55 1.14 24.63
CA HIS A 17 -1.59 0.72 23.68
C HIS A 17 -2.56 -0.33 24.23
N ALA A 18 -2.58 -0.53 25.56
CA ALA A 18 -3.49 -1.45 26.22
C ALA A 18 -4.85 -0.82 26.62
N GLN A 19 -5.28 0.26 25.95
CA GLN A 19 -6.58 0.89 26.20
C GLN A 19 -7.33 1.20 24.89
N THR A 20 -8.08 0.20 24.42
CA THR A 20 -9.38 0.32 23.74
C THR A 20 -9.51 1.42 22.69
N HIS A 21 -9.09 1.13 21.46
CA HIS A 21 -9.73 1.69 20.26
C HIS A 21 -9.80 0.57 19.22
N ALA A 22 -10.99 0.22 18.75
CA ALA A 22 -11.13 -0.61 17.57
C ALA A 22 -10.46 0.13 16.41
N GLN A 23 -9.34 -0.38 15.91
CA GLN A 23 -8.60 0.27 14.84
C GLN A 23 -9.16 -0.21 13.52
N THR A 24 -9.67 0.70 12.70
CA THR A 24 -10.03 0.40 11.32
C THR A 24 -8.81 0.65 10.44
N ILE A 25 -8.42 -0.36 9.65
CA ILE A 25 -7.30 -0.27 8.71
C ILE A 25 -7.84 -0.55 7.30
N GLU A 26 -7.70 0.45 6.42
CA GLU A 26 -8.02 0.33 5.00
C GLU A 26 -6.75 -0.06 4.23
N ILE A 27 -6.83 -1.12 3.45
CA ILE A 27 -5.74 -1.63 2.62
C ILE A 27 -6.15 -1.42 1.17
N LEU A 28 -5.46 -0.52 0.47
CA LEU A 28 -5.71 -0.21 -0.94
C LEU A 28 -4.58 -0.76 -1.82
N PRO A 29 -4.81 -1.81 -2.63
CA PRO A 29 -3.80 -2.37 -3.51
C PRO A 29 -3.55 -1.46 -4.72
N PHE A 30 -2.32 -1.02 -4.92
CA PHE A 30 -1.91 -0.23 -6.10
C PHE A 30 -1.60 -1.10 -7.31
N PHE A 31 -2.52 -2.01 -7.65
CA PHE A 31 -2.44 -2.84 -8.84
C PHE A 31 -3.47 -2.40 -9.87
N LEU A 32 -3.07 -2.38 -11.14
CA LEU A 32 -3.96 -2.07 -12.27
C LEU A 32 -4.85 -3.25 -12.64
N PHE A 33 -4.49 -4.46 -12.24
CA PHE A 33 -5.20 -5.69 -12.59
C PHE A 33 -5.19 -6.68 -11.42
N PRO A 34 -6.26 -7.47 -11.26
CA PRO A 34 -6.25 -8.61 -10.34
C PRO A 34 -5.33 -9.72 -10.84
N GLY A 35 -4.89 -10.59 -9.92
CA GLY A 35 -4.13 -11.80 -10.19
C GLY A 35 -3.63 -12.47 -8.91
N GLY A 36 -2.72 -13.45 -9.05
CA GLY A 36 -2.27 -14.27 -7.91
C GLY A 36 -1.69 -13.47 -6.73
N ILE A 37 -1.07 -12.31 -6.98
CA ILE A 37 -0.58 -11.44 -5.90
C ILE A 37 -1.74 -10.79 -5.13
N THR A 38 -2.76 -10.27 -5.83
CA THR A 38 -3.93 -9.66 -5.16
C THR A 38 -4.73 -10.71 -4.39
N GLU A 39 -4.75 -11.95 -4.87
CA GLU A 39 -5.36 -13.10 -4.17
C GLU A 39 -4.58 -13.47 -2.91
N ALA A 40 -3.25 -13.59 -3.00
CA ALA A 40 -2.40 -13.87 -1.84
C ALA A 40 -2.50 -12.78 -0.76
N ILE A 41 -2.64 -11.51 -1.16
CA ILE A 41 -2.90 -10.41 -0.22
C ILE A 41 -4.25 -10.60 0.48
N ALA A 42 -5.30 -10.98 -0.25
CA ALA A 42 -6.62 -11.23 0.35
C ALA A 42 -6.57 -12.36 1.38
N GLU A 43 -5.85 -13.44 1.10
CA GLU A 43 -5.66 -14.55 2.05
C GLU A 43 -4.94 -14.08 3.32
N VAL A 44 -3.84 -13.33 3.18
CA VAL A 44 -3.10 -12.80 4.33
C VAL A 44 -3.95 -11.85 5.16
N VAL A 45 -4.73 -10.97 4.52
CA VAL A 45 -5.64 -10.05 5.24
C VAL A 45 -6.72 -10.82 6.00
N SER A 46 -7.27 -11.89 5.42
CA SER A 46 -8.23 -12.76 6.11
C SER A 46 -7.62 -13.39 7.35
N GLN A 47 -6.41 -13.95 7.24
CA GLN A 47 -5.71 -14.56 8.36
C GLN A 47 -5.38 -13.55 9.47
N LEU A 48 -5.07 -12.31 9.11
CA LEU A 48 -4.82 -11.24 10.09
C LEU A 48 -6.12 -10.79 10.76
N ALA A 49 -7.24 -10.74 10.03
CA ALA A 49 -8.54 -10.38 10.60
C ALA A 49 -8.98 -11.39 11.68
N GLU A 50 -8.67 -12.68 11.48
CA GLU A 50 -8.89 -13.73 12.48
C GLU A 50 -8.00 -13.57 13.72
N GLN A 51 -6.73 -13.19 13.53
CA GLN A 51 -5.76 -13.00 14.63
C GLN A 51 -6.01 -11.72 15.44
N PHE A 52 -6.59 -10.69 14.82
CA PHE A 52 -6.82 -9.38 15.42
C PHE A 52 -8.27 -8.94 15.28
N PRO A 53 -9.25 -9.63 15.90
CA PRO A 53 -10.68 -9.33 15.75
C PRO A 53 -11.09 -7.94 16.27
N GLN A 54 -10.27 -7.33 17.12
CA GLN A 54 -10.43 -5.93 17.56
C GLN A 54 -10.05 -4.90 16.49
N CYS A 55 -9.44 -5.33 15.38
CA CYS A 55 -9.03 -4.50 14.27
C CYS A 55 -9.92 -4.77 13.06
N ALA A 56 -10.62 -3.75 12.58
CA ALA A 56 -11.43 -3.84 11.38
C ALA A 56 -10.51 -3.70 10.15
N LEU A 57 -10.12 -4.82 9.55
CA LEU A 57 -9.31 -4.84 8.34
C LEU A 57 -10.20 -4.85 7.10
N HIS A 58 -10.03 -3.85 6.24
CA HIS A 58 -10.79 -3.71 5.00
C HIS A 58 -9.86 -3.70 3.80
N LEU A 59 -9.81 -4.84 3.08
CA LEU A 59 -9.14 -4.90 1.79
C LEU A 59 -10.04 -4.33 0.71
N ARG A 60 -9.56 -3.28 0.03
CA ARG A 60 -10.26 -2.64 -1.08
C ARG A 60 -9.90 -3.29 -2.40
N ALA A 61 -10.76 -3.06 -3.39
CA ALA A 61 -10.45 -3.46 -4.76
C ALA A 61 -9.14 -2.80 -5.22
N PRO A 62 -8.32 -3.49 -6.04
CA PRO A 62 -7.21 -2.86 -6.72
C PRO A 62 -7.65 -1.61 -7.49
N LEU A 63 -6.73 -0.67 -7.71
CA LEU A 63 -7.00 0.55 -8.48
C LEU A 63 -7.69 0.26 -9.83
N GLY A 64 -7.31 -0.83 -10.47
CA GLY A 64 -7.90 -1.24 -11.74
C GLY A 64 -7.44 -0.37 -12.91
N ALA A 65 -7.72 -0.84 -14.13
CA ALA A 65 -7.48 -0.05 -15.35
C ALA A 65 -8.67 0.87 -15.61
N THR A 66 -8.69 2.03 -14.93
CA THR A 66 -9.69 3.07 -15.21
C THR A 66 -9.27 3.92 -16.42
N PRO A 67 -10.22 4.50 -17.17
CA PRO A 67 -9.89 5.42 -18.28
C PRO A 67 -8.98 6.56 -17.85
N GLN A 68 -9.23 7.14 -16.67
CA GLN A 68 -8.45 8.24 -16.12
C GLN A 68 -7.00 7.82 -15.83
N LEU A 69 -6.80 6.61 -15.31
CA LEU A 69 -5.47 6.10 -15.02
C LEU A 69 -4.73 5.72 -16.31
N ALA A 70 -5.43 5.21 -17.32
CA ALA A 70 -4.85 4.97 -18.64
C ALA A 70 -4.40 6.28 -19.31
N GLU A 71 -5.20 7.34 -19.23
CA GLU A 71 -4.86 8.67 -19.73
C GLU A 71 -3.65 9.25 -19.01
N LEU A 72 -3.61 9.16 -17.68
CA LEU A 72 -2.45 9.59 -16.89
C LEU A 72 -1.18 8.82 -17.26
N VAL A 73 -1.27 7.50 -17.42
CA VAL A 73 -0.13 6.66 -17.84
C VAL A 73 0.33 7.05 -19.25
N ALA A 74 -0.59 7.32 -20.18
CA ALA A 74 -0.26 7.75 -21.54
C ALA A 74 0.40 9.14 -21.56
N GLU A 75 -0.10 10.09 -20.76
CA GLU A 75 0.52 11.40 -20.60
C GLU A 75 1.95 11.24 -20.08
N LEU A 76 2.15 10.49 -19.00
CA LEU A 76 3.47 10.25 -18.42
C LEU A 76 4.43 9.57 -19.39
N ALA A 77 3.97 8.58 -20.14
CA ALA A 77 4.78 7.85 -21.13
C ALA A 77 5.23 8.73 -22.30
N THR A 78 4.40 9.72 -22.68
CA THR A 78 4.67 10.60 -23.82
C THR A 78 5.39 11.90 -23.42
N ARG A 79 5.35 12.26 -22.14
CA ARG A 79 5.99 13.47 -21.59
C ARG A 79 7.52 13.46 -21.76
N GLU A 80 8.16 12.29 -21.72
CA GLU A 80 9.59 12.11 -21.99
C GLU A 80 9.94 12.17 -23.49
N LEU A 81 8.97 11.95 -24.39
CA LEU A 81 9.19 12.04 -25.85
C LEU A 81 9.10 13.48 -26.38
N GLY A 82 8.66 14.43 -25.55
CA GLY A 82 8.54 15.86 -25.90
C GLY A 82 9.79 16.70 -25.63
N GLN A 83 10.81 16.16 -24.96
CA GLN A 83 12.02 16.88 -24.57
C GLN A 83 13.26 16.30 -25.26
N GLY A 84 13.36 16.49 -26.58
CA GLY A 84 14.64 16.40 -27.29
C GLY A 84 14.77 15.30 -28.34
N THR A 85 14.03 15.38 -29.45
CA THR A 85 14.64 15.06 -30.75
C THR A 85 14.00 15.91 -31.84
N ARG A 86 14.48 17.14 -31.99
CA ARG A 86 14.22 17.95 -33.19
C ARG A 86 14.96 17.29 -34.35
N LEU A 87 14.29 16.39 -35.08
CA LEU A 87 14.81 15.87 -36.34
C LEU A 87 15.04 17.06 -37.28
N ARG A 88 16.31 17.30 -37.65
CA ARG A 88 16.66 18.32 -38.64
C ARG A 88 16.15 17.86 -40.02
N PRO A 89 15.51 18.74 -40.81
CA PRO A 89 15.15 18.38 -42.18
C PRO A 89 16.42 18.17 -43.00
N ALA A 90 16.46 17.07 -43.75
CA ALA A 90 17.51 16.83 -44.73
C ALA A 90 17.39 17.85 -45.87
N LYS A 91 18.54 18.39 -46.28
CA LYS A 91 18.68 19.26 -47.47
C LYS A 91 18.48 18.46 -48.75
#